data_AF-A0A920D4M0-F1
#
_entry.id   AF-A0A920D4M0-F1
#
_cell.length_a   1.000
_cell.length_b   1.000
_cell.length_c   1.000
_cell.angle_alpha   90.00
_cell.angle_beta   90.00
_cell.angle_gamma   90.00
#
_symmetry.space_group_name_H-M   'P 1'
#
loop_
_entity.id
_entity.type
_entity.pdbx_description
1 polymer ?
#
loop_
_entity_poly.entity_id
_entity_poly.type
_entity_poly.pdbx_seq_one_letter_code
_entity_poly.pdbx_strand_id
1 'polypeptide(L)'
;MEDISQLIKDYHWMMNSIKLYSSMPSAAGEGRAAQFNRGAAPRKTQEVQHDPIHQETIRRDRRYKKIAQYEEKVHFIQERMTAIDDDREMEVLHWIIEGKSYRWIAAHMGLSHSHVARIKDSAVEKMRTYIPKVTKGTNFHPPKSL
;
A
#
# COMPACT_ATOMS: atom_id res chain seq x y z
N MET A 1 6.49 8.98 -13.00
CA MET A 1 5.21 8.36 -12.58
C MET A 1 5.48 6.88 -12.44
N GLU A 2 5.23 6.29 -11.28
CA GLU A 2 5.45 4.85 -11.09
C GLU A 2 4.34 4.07 -11.79
N ASP A 3 4.68 2.97 -12.47
CA ASP A 3 3.72 2.23 -13.29
C ASP A 3 2.78 1.40 -12.40
N ILE A 4 1.47 1.66 -12.50
CA ILE A 4 0.42 0.94 -11.75
C ILE A 4 0.53 -0.57 -11.97
N SER A 5 0.87 -1.01 -13.18
CA SER A 5 1.08 -2.43 -13.51
C SER A 5 2.19 -3.05 -12.65
N GLN A 6 3.26 -2.31 -12.38
CA GLN A 6 4.35 -2.76 -11.52
C GLN A 6 3.94 -2.76 -10.05
N LEU A 7 3.24 -1.72 -9.59
CA LEU A 7 2.75 -1.65 -8.21
C LEU A 7 1.81 -2.81 -7.87
N ILE A 8 0.94 -3.24 -8.80
CA ILE A 8 0.04 -4.39 -8.59
C ILE A 8 0.83 -5.69 -8.42
N LYS A 9 1.88 -5.90 -9.23
CA LYS A 9 2.76 -7.08 -9.08
C LYS A 9 3.51 -7.05 -7.75
N ASP A 10 3.94 -5.86 -7.34
CA ASP A 10 4.70 -5.67 -6.10
C ASP A 10 3.81 -5.72 -4.84
N TYR A 11 2.49 -5.58 -5.02
CA TYR A 11 1.52 -5.52 -3.94
C TYR A 11 1.69 -6.68 -2.95
N HIS A 12 1.82 -7.91 -3.45
CA HIS A 12 1.88 -9.10 -2.60
C HIS A 12 3.05 -9.06 -1.61
N TRP A 13 4.27 -8.78 -2.10
CA TRP A 13 5.45 -8.74 -1.23
C TRP A 13 5.50 -7.49 -0.35
N MET A 14 4.96 -6.36 -0.84
CA MET A 14 4.80 -5.14 -0.04
C MET A 14 3.86 -5.40 1.15
N MET A 15 2.70 -6.00 0.89
CA MET A 15 1.72 -6.36 1.92
C MET A 15 2.31 -7.35 2.93
N ASN A 16 3.04 -8.37 2.49
CA ASN A 16 3.73 -9.30 3.39
C ASN A 16 4.78 -8.58 4.25
N SER A 17 5.50 -7.60 3.69
CA SER A 17 6.48 -6.79 4.42
C SER A 17 5.84 -5.91 5.49
N ILE A 18 4.67 -5.33 5.19
CA ILE A 18 3.86 -4.56 6.14
C ILE A 18 3.38 -5.48 7.27
N LYS A 19 2.72 -6.59 6.94
CA LYS A 19 2.23 -7.59 7.92
C LYS A 19 3.33 -8.08 8.86
N LEU A 20 4.50 -8.40 8.32
CA LEU A 20 5.65 -8.82 9.10
C LEU A 20 6.15 -7.73 10.04
N TYR A 21 6.16 -6.47 9.60
CA TYR A 21 6.59 -5.36 10.44
C TYR A 21 5.56 -5.03 11.53
N SER A 22 4.27 -5.11 11.22
CA SER A 22 3.18 -4.92 12.17
C SER A 22 3.13 -6.00 13.26
N SER A 23 3.58 -7.23 12.95
CA SER A 23 3.62 -8.34 13.91
C SER A 23 4.88 -8.35 14.80
N MET A 24 5.91 -7.57 14.45
CA MET A 24 7.12 -7.48 15.28
C MET A 24 6.83 -6.77 16.61
N PRO A 25 7.18 -7.38 17.76
CA PRO A 25 7.02 -6.77 19.06
C PRO A 25 7.71 -5.40 19.12
N SER A 26 7.07 -4.44 19.79
CA SER A 26 7.71 -3.15 20.00
C SER A 26 8.89 -3.27 20.95
N ALA A 27 10.09 -3.50 20.42
CA ALA A 27 11.32 -3.30 21.17
C ALA A 27 11.32 -1.84 21.67
N ALA A 28 11.16 -1.67 22.98
CA ALA A 28 10.80 -0.45 23.71
C ALA A 28 9.30 -0.07 23.59
N GLY A 29 8.67 0.01 24.76
CA GLY A 29 7.24 0.24 24.94
C GLY A 29 6.71 1.52 24.30
N GLU A 30 5.38 1.55 24.22
CA GLU A 30 4.54 2.66 23.78
C GLU A 30 4.35 2.82 22.25
N GLY A 31 3.18 2.37 21.80
CA GLY A 31 2.41 3.05 20.75
C GLY A 31 2.95 2.97 19.33
N ARG A 32 2.92 1.79 18.70
CA ARG A 32 3.23 1.65 17.25
C ARG A 32 2.03 1.70 16.31
N ALA A 33 0.83 1.39 16.79
CA ALA A 33 -0.39 1.51 15.97
C ALA A 33 -1.01 2.94 15.99
N ALA A 34 -0.64 3.78 16.96
CA ALA A 34 -1.25 5.10 17.16
C ALA A 34 -0.48 6.29 16.54
N GLN A 35 0.75 6.09 16.06
CA GLN A 35 1.58 7.19 15.52
C GLN A 35 1.26 7.58 14.08
N PHE A 36 0.39 6.84 13.39
CA PHE A 36 -0.06 7.20 12.04
C PHE A 36 -1.03 8.39 11.99
N ASN A 37 -1.48 8.92 13.15
CA ASN A 37 -2.41 10.07 13.18
C ASN A 37 -1.84 11.39 13.74
N ARG A 38 -0.56 11.45 14.14
CA ARG A 38 0.06 12.75 14.48
C ARG A 38 1.54 12.71 14.13
N GLY A 39 1.99 13.70 13.36
CA GLY A 39 3.37 13.87 12.90
C GLY A 39 4.40 13.68 14.02
N ALA A 40 4.88 12.46 14.18
CA ALA A 40 5.91 12.13 15.13
C ALA A 40 7.26 12.59 14.56
N ALA A 41 7.75 13.72 15.10
CA ALA A 41 9.07 14.21 14.79
C ALA A 41 10.14 13.18 15.21
N PRO A 42 11.17 12.92 14.39
CA PRO A 42 12.26 12.03 14.77
C PRO A 42 12.99 12.62 15.99
N ARG A 43 13.12 11.83 17.06
CA ARG A 43 13.91 12.22 18.24
C ARG A 43 15.36 12.42 17.80
N LYS A 44 15.88 13.64 17.97
CA LYS A 44 17.29 13.96 17.74
C LYS A 44 18.11 13.36 18.88
N THR A 45 18.92 12.35 18.59
CA THR A 45 20.02 11.93 19.48
C THR A 45 21.34 12.37 18.86
N GLN A 46 22.07 13.18 19.63
CA GLN A 46 23.38 13.73 19.33
C GLN A 46 24.49 12.67 19.46
N GLU A 47 25.53 12.85 18.65
CA GLU A 47 26.92 12.37 18.77
C GLU A 47 27.31 10.93 18.34
N VAL A 48 27.79 10.87 17.08
CA VAL A 48 29.12 10.41 16.61
C VAL A 48 29.67 9.02 17.04
N GLN A 49 29.89 8.19 16.01
CA GLN A 49 30.91 7.13 15.82
C GLN A 49 30.70 5.72 16.41
N HIS A 50 30.66 4.74 15.49
CA HIS A 50 30.92 3.31 15.68
C HIS A 50 30.15 2.50 16.74
N ASP A 51 29.11 3.04 17.37
CA ASP A 51 28.23 2.27 18.24
C ASP A 51 27.26 1.37 17.42
N PRO A 52 27.30 0.03 17.56
CA PRO A 52 26.35 -0.88 16.93
C PRO A 52 24.88 -0.50 17.20
N ILE A 53 24.60 0.12 18.36
CA ILE A 53 23.26 0.57 18.74
C ILE A 53 22.81 1.76 17.87
N HIS A 54 23.71 2.70 17.59
CA HIS A 54 23.43 3.83 16.70
C HIS A 54 23.17 3.36 15.27
N GLN A 55 23.98 2.42 14.77
CA GLN A 55 23.78 1.82 13.44
C GLN A 55 22.44 1.06 13.36
N GLU A 56 22.08 0.30 14.40
CA GLU A 56 20.80 -0.40 14.48
C GLU A 56 19.61 0.57 14.51
N THR A 57 19.74 1.71 15.19
CA THR A 57 18.72 2.77 15.22
C THR A 57 18.49 3.37 13.84
N ILE A 58 19.57 3.72 13.13
CA ILE A 58 19.49 4.22 11.74
C ILE A 58 18.87 3.15 10.82
N ARG A 59 19.27 1.88 10.98
CA ARG A 59 18.73 0.76 10.19
C ARG A 59 17.23 0.61 10.41
N ARG A 60 16.75 0.72 11.64
CA ARG A 60 15.32 0.68 12.01
C ARG A 60 14.55 1.86 11.44
N ASP A 61 15.08 3.09 11.53
CA ASP A 61 14.44 4.28 10.98
C ASP A 61 14.29 4.20 9.45
N ARG A 62 15.35 3.77 8.74
CA ARG A 62 15.29 3.52 7.29
C ARG A 62 14.24 2.48 6.93
N ARG A 63 14.16 1.40 7.72
CA ARG A 63 13.14 0.35 7.51
C ARG A 63 11.74 0.89 7.74
N TYR A 64 11.52 1.67 8.80
CA TYR A 64 10.23 2.31 9.09
C TYR A 64 9.76 3.20 7.94
N LYS A 65 10.64 4.08 7.44
CA LYS A 65 10.34 4.94 6.27
C LYS A 65 9.96 4.12 5.03
N LYS A 66 10.61 2.97 4.81
CA LYS A 66 10.25 2.08 3.70
C LYS A 66 8.91 1.38 3.87
N ILE A 67 8.57 0.94 5.08
CA ILE A 67 7.24 0.36 5.37
C ILE A 67 6.14 1.40 5.14
N ALA A 68 6.32 2.63 5.61
CA ALA A 68 5.36 3.71 5.36
C ALA A 68 5.15 3.99 3.85
N GLN A 69 6.23 3.92 3.04
CA GLN A 69 6.12 4.02 1.58
C GLN A 69 5.35 2.85 0.96
N TYR A 70 5.48 1.64 1.50
CA TYR A 70 4.71 0.48 1.04
C TYR A 70 3.23 0.62 1.38
N GLU A 71 2.90 1.11 2.56
CA GLU A 71 1.52 1.36 2.97
C GLU A 71 0.85 2.39 2.07
N GLU A 72 1.53 3.49 1.74
CA GLU A 72 1.03 4.49 0.79
C GLU A 72 0.75 3.88 -0.59
N LYS A 73 1.69 3.07 -1.12
CA LYS A 73 1.53 2.37 -2.41
C LYS A 73 0.37 1.36 -2.39
N VAL A 74 0.22 0.62 -1.30
CA VAL A 74 -0.87 -0.34 -1.09
C VAL A 74 -2.22 0.37 -1.04
N HIS A 75 -2.31 1.47 -0.27
CA HIS A 75 -3.52 2.28 -0.17
C HIS A 75 -3.91 2.87 -1.53
N PHE A 76 -2.94 3.41 -2.27
CA PHE A 76 -3.14 3.94 -3.62
C PHE A 76 -3.78 2.91 -4.58
N ILE A 77 -3.37 1.64 -4.50
CA ILE A 77 -3.96 0.54 -5.28
C ILE A 77 -5.38 0.24 -4.79
N GLN A 78 -5.57 0.05 -3.48
CA GLN A 78 -6.86 -0.31 -2.89
C GLN A 78 -7.96 0.71 -3.23
N GLU A 79 -7.64 2.00 -3.15
CA GLU A 79 -8.57 3.08 -3.55
C GLU A 79 -8.99 3.02 -5.02
N ARG A 80 -8.09 2.56 -5.89
CA ARG A 80 -8.35 2.48 -7.35
C ARG A 80 -9.02 1.20 -7.77
N MET A 81 -8.91 0.13 -6.97
CA MET A 81 -9.62 -1.12 -7.23
C MET A 81 -11.14 -0.92 -7.22
N THR A 82 -11.66 0.10 -6.52
CA THR A 82 -13.10 0.43 -6.54
C THR A 82 -13.59 0.95 -7.89
N ALA A 83 -12.70 1.23 -8.85
CA ALA A 83 -13.04 1.66 -10.20
C ALA A 83 -13.39 0.48 -11.14
N ILE A 84 -13.26 -0.75 -10.65
CA ILE A 84 -13.32 -1.94 -11.47
C ILE A 84 -14.66 -2.63 -11.22
N ASP A 85 -15.57 -2.46 -12.17
CA ASP A 85 -16.93 -3.00 -12.10
C ASP A 85 -17.06 -4.38 -12.76
N ASP A 86 -16.04 -4.85 -13.49
CA ASP A 86 -16.07 -6.15 -14.18
C ASP A 86 -15.56 -7.27 -13.26
N ASP A 87 -16.41 -8.28 -13.03
CA ASP A 87 -16.11 -9.40 -12.13
C ASP A 87 -14.85 -10.18 -12.56
N ARG A 88 -14.62 -10.34 -13.88
CA ARG A 88 -13.45 -11.09 -14.38
C ARG A 88 -12.16 -10.31 -14.16
N GLU A 89 -12.18 -9.00 -14.39
CA GLU A 89 -11.06 -8.12 -14.08
C GLU A 89 -10.73 -8.12 -12.58
N MET A 90 -11.77 -8.04 -11.73
CA MET A 90 -11.61 -8.11 -10.28
C MET A 90 -11.00 -9.44 -9.83
N GLU A 91 -11.46 -10.56 -10.39
CA GLU A 91 -10.95 -11.89 -10.05
C GLU A 91 -9.48 -12.06 -10.48
N VAL A 92 -9.13 -11.61 -11.70
CA VAL A 92 -7.74 -11.63 -12.16
C VAL A 92 -6.86 -10.79 -11.25
N LEU A 93 -7.29 -9.59 -10.88
CA LEU A 93 -6.52 -8.74 -9.98
C LEU A 93 -6.39 -9.33 -8.59
N HIS A 94 -7.47 -9.88 -8.03
CA HIS A 94 -7.45 -10.58 -6.73
C HIS A 94 -6.32 -11.61 -6.69
N TRP A 95 -6.23 -12.48 -7.69
CA TRP A 95 -5.17 -13.48 -7.71
C TRP A 95 -3.77 -12.90 -7.89
N ILE A 96 -3.61 -11.80 -8.63
CA ILE A 96 -2.31 -11.14 -8.77
C ILE A 96 -1.87 -10.53 -7.45
N ILE A 97 -2.75 -9.86 -6.71
CA ILE A 97 -2.42 -9.28 -5.39
C ILE A 97 -2.18 -10.35 -4.32
N GLU A 98 -2.79 -11.53 -4.47
CA GLU A 98 -2.48 -12.75 -3.71
C GLU A 98 -1.16 -13.44 -4.15
N GLY A 99 -0.45 -12.87 -5.13
CA GLY A 99 0.86 -13.34 -5.57
C GLY A 99 0.82 -14.54 -6.52
N LYS A 100 -0.34 -14.86 -7.12
CA LYS A 100 -0.45 -15.94 -8.11
C LYS A 100 0.17 -15.52 -9.44
N SER A 101 0.85 -16.46 -10.08
CA SER A 101 1.43 -16.23 -11.42
C SER A 101 0.34 -16.23 -12.49
N TYR A 102 0.60 -15.55 -13.62
CA TYR A 102 -0.36 -15.55 -14.74
C TYR A 102 -0.63 -16.95 -15.29
N ARG A 103 0.37 -17.85 -15.21
CA ARG A 103 0.17 -19.26 -15.58
C ARG A 103 -0.84 -19.94 -14.67
N TRP A 104 -0.74 -19.71 -13.36
CA TRP A 104 -1.67 -20.25 -12.40
C TRP A 104 -3.08 -19.69 -12.62
N ILE A 105 -3.20 -18.38 -12.79
CA ILE A 105 -4.49 -17.70 -13.02
C ILE A 105 -5.13 -18.18 -14.33
N ALA A 106 -4.35 -18.29 -15.40
CA ALA A 106 -4.80 -18.80 -16.69
C ALA A 106 -5.37 -20.22 -16.55
N ALA A 107 -4.66 -21.12 -15.85
CA ALA A 107 -5.15 -22.47 -15.59
C ALA A 107 -6.41 -22.48 -14.70
N HIS A 108 -6.43 -21.65 -13.66
CA HIS A 108 -7.55 -21.55 -12.72
C HIS A 108 -8.84 -21.06 -13.39
N MET A 109 -8.73 -20.07 -14.28
CA MET A 109 -9.88 -19.43 -14.93
C MET A 109 -10.23 -20.05 -16.30
N GLY A 110 -9.47 -21.05 -16.78
CA GLY A 110 -9.66 -21.61 -18.12
C GLY A 110 -9.32 -20.63 -19.24
N LEU A 111 -8.35 -19.74 -19.03
CA LEU A 111 -7.92 -18.70 -19.96
C LEU A 111 -6.51 -18.97 -20.50
N SER A 112 -6.12 -18.26 -21.56
CA SER A 112 -4.72 -18.23 -21.98
C SER A 112 -3.93 -17.17 -21.20
N HIS A 113 -2.62 -17.34 -21.11
CA HIS A 113 -1.72 -16.36 -20.48
C HIS A 113 -1.90 -14.95 -21.07
N SER A 114 -2.01 -14.83 -22.39
CA SER A 114 -2.21 -13.56 -23.09
C SER A 114 -3.57 -12.94 -22.77
N HIS A 115 -4.61 -13.76 -22.54
CA HIS A 115 -5.92 -13.26 -22.16
C HIS A 115 -5.89 -12.68 -20.73
N VAL A 116 -5.25 -13.36 -19.78
CA VAL A 116 -5.03 -12.83 -18.42
C VAL A 116 -4.28 -11.51 -18.46
N ALA A 117 -3.21 -11.41 -19.27
CA ALA A 117 -2.46 -10.16 -19.43
C ALA A 117 -3.35 -9.01 -19.94
N ARG A 118 -4.19 -9.26 -20.95
CA ARG A 118 -5.14 -8.26 -21.50
C ARG A 118 -6.19 -7.82 -20.49
N ILE A 119 -6.76 -8.76 -19.72
CA ILE A 119 -7.73 -8.45 -18.65
C ILE A 119 -7.08 -7.53 -17.61
N LYS A 120 -5.86 -7.87 -17.18
CA LYS A 120 -5.10 -7.03 -16.26
C LYS A 120 -4.77 -5.66 -16.87
N ASP A 121 -4.41 -5.57 -18.15
CA ASP A 121 -4.15 -4.28 -18.81
C ASP A 121 -5.40 -3.40 -18.88
N SER A 122 -6.57 -4.00 -19.17
CA SER A 122 -7.87 -3.31 -19.10
C SER A 122 -8.16 -2.76 -17.70
N ALA A 123 -7.96 -3.59 -16.67
CA ALA A 123 -8.15 -3.20 -15.29
C ALA A 123 -7.19 -2.06 -14.87
N VAL A 124 -5.92 -2.12 -15.27
CA VAL A 124 -4.92 -1.06 -15.04
C VAL A 124 -5.35 0.25 -15.69
N GLU A 125 -5.94 0.22 -16.89
CA GLU A 125 -6.42 1.42 -17.57
C GLU A 125 -7.60 2.07 -16.84
N LYS A 126 -8.53 1.27 -16.29
CA LYS A 126 -9.60 1.77 -15.42
C LYS A 126 -9.04 2.40 -14.15
N MET A 127 -8.04 1.77 -13.53
CA MET A 127 -7.35 2.33 -12.36
C MET A 127 -6.59 3.63 -12.66
N ARG A 128 -6.07 3.81 -13.89
CA ARG A 128 -5.41 5.04 -14.34
C ARG A 128 -6.39 6.19 -14.54
N THR A 129 -7.54 5.90 -15.11
CA THR A 129 -8.59 6.89 -15.40
C THR A 129 -9.47 7.21 -14.18
N TYR A 130 -9.32 6.45 -13.09
CA TYR A 130 -10.03 6.68 -11.84
C TYR A 130 -9.73 8.07 -11.26
N ILE A 131 -10.79 8.87 -11.17
CA ILE A 131 -10.81 10.12 -10.42
C ILE A 131 -11.55 9.82 -9.11
N PRO A 132 -10.91 9.99 -7.93
CA PRO A 132 -11.58 9.78 -6.67
C PRO A 132 -12.80 10.69 -6.59
N LYS A 133 -13.96 10.12 -6.23
CA LYS A 133 -15.19 10.90 -5.99
C LYS A 133 -14.95 11.78 -4.77
N VAL A 134 -14.38 12.98 -4.97
CA VAL A 134 -14.33 13.99 -3.92
C VAL A 134 -15.78 14.39 -3.63
N THR A 135 -16.34 13.87 -2.54
CA THR A 135 -17.60 14.36 -2.00
C THR A 135 -17.41 15.83 -1.62
N LYS A 136 -17.77 16.75 -2.52
CA LYS A 136 -17.99 18.15 -2.15
C LYS A 136 -19.22 18.18 -1.24
N GLY A 137 -19.01 18.18 0.07
CA GLY A 137 -20.08 18.47 1.02
C GLY A 137 -19.88 17.95 2.43
N THR A 138 -19.33 18.81 3.30
CA THR A 138 -20.02 19.14 4.56
C THR A 138 -19.86 20.64 4.78
N ASN A 139 -20.97 21.37 4.58
CA ASN A 139 -21.09 22.78 4.89
C ASN A 139 -20.68 23.02 6.36
N PHE A 140 -19.57 23.73 6.58
CA PHE A 140 -19.24 24.24 7.90
C PHE A 140 -20.23 25.36 8.22
N HIS A 141 -21.28 25.05 8.99
CA HIS A 141 -22.14 26.10 9.55
C HIS A 141 -21.37 26.70 10.74
N PRO A 142 -21.01 27.99 10.72
CA PRO A 142 -20.38 28.60 11.87
C PRO A 142 -21.35 28.52 13.07
N PRO A 143 -20.85 28.31 14.30
CA PRO A 143 -21.71 28.29 15.47
C PRO A 143 -22.42 29.64 15.57
N LYS A 144 -23.76 29.60 15.65
CA LYS A 144 -24.55 30.78 16.01
C LYS A 144 -24.10 31.21 17.40
N SER A 145 -23.47 32.37 17.50
CA SER A 145 -23.24 33.05 18.78
C SER A 145 -24.61 33.37 19.38
N LEU A 146 -24.87 32.82 20.57
CA LEU A 146 -25.92 33.25 21.48
C LEU A 146 -25.53 34.57 22.14
#